data_AF-A0A6H1ZUC5-F1
#
_entry.id   AF-A0A6H1ZUC5-F1
#
_cell.length_a   1.000
_cell.length_b   1.000
_cell.length_c   1.000
_cell.angle_alpha   90.00
_cell.angle_beta   90.00
_cell.angle_gamma   90.00
#
_symmetry.space_group_name_H-M   'P 1'
#
loop_
_entity.id
_entity.type
_entity.pdbx_description
1 polymer ?
#
loop_
_entity_poly.entity_id
_entity_poly.type
_entity_poly.pdbx_seq_one_letter_code
_entity_poly.pdbx_strand_id
1 'polypeptide(L)'
;MLEKLVIIDQIEVLESGHVQVRQATKIMEDGKEISKTYHRHVLSPGDPLEGQDEKVQAIAKAVWTKEVISEYNDIQKERGI
;
A
#
# COMPACT_ATOMS: atom_id res chain seq x y z
N MET A 1 2.10 16.12 26.37
CA MET A 1 1.64 16.63 25.06
C MET A 1 1.03 15.47 24.29
N LEU A 2 -0.21 15.61 23.83
CA LEU A 2 -0.90 14.61 23.01
C LEU A 2 -0.72 14.92 21.52
N GLU A 3 -0.26 13.94 20.75
CA GLU A 3 -0.01 14.06 19.31
C GLU A 3 -0.70 12.94 18.53
N LYS A 4 -1.15 13.26 17.31
CA LYS A 4 -1.66 12.28 16.36
C LYS A 4 -0.67 12.13 15.21
N LEU A 5 -0.14 10.93 15.02
CA LEU A 5 0.74 10.58 13.90
C LEU A 5 -0.02 9.70 12.91
N VAL A 6 -0.02 10.07 11.63
CA VAL A 6 -0.55 9.26 10.54
C VAL A 6 0.60 8.91 9.62
N ILE A 7 0.95 7.63 9.55
CA ILE A 7 2.11 7.16 8.80
C ILE A 7 1.76 5.88 8.04
N ILE A 8 2.34 5.72 6.85
CA ILE A 8 2.44 4.40 6.21
C ILE A 8 3.55 3.63 6.94
N ASP A 9 3.17 2.68 7.79
CA ASP A 9 4.10 1.94 8.65
C ASP A 9 4.56 0.62 8.03
N GLN A 10 3.84 0.11 7.03
CA GLN A 10 4.17 -1.12 6.32
C GLN A 10 3.74 -1.04 4.85
N ILE A 11 4.61 -1.51 3.97
CA ILE A 11 4.35 -1.77 2.57
C ILE A 11 4.89 -3.18 2.29
N GLU A 12 4.04 -4.08 1.83
CA GLU A 12 4.39 -5.46 1.51
C GLU A 12 4.08 -5.73 0.04
N VAL A 13 5.04 -6.34 -0.65
CA VAL A 13 4.92 -6.69 -2.07
C VAL A 13 4.77 -8.20 -2.17
N LEU A 14 3.69 -8.65 -2.78
CA LEU A 14 3.45 -10.07 -3.04
C LEU A 14 4.14 -10.50 -4.34
N GLU A 15 4.39 -11.81 -4.48
CA GLU A 15 4.93 -12.40 -5.72
C GLU A 15 4.06 -12.07 -6.95
N SER A 16 2.75 -11.95 -6.77
CA SER A 16 1.79 -11.52 -7.80
C SER A 16 1.87 -10.04 -8.18
N GLY A 17 2.84 -9.30 -7.65
CA GLY A 17 3.01 -7.86 -7.87
C GLY A 17 2.02 -6.99 -7.08
N HIS A 18 1.09 -7.54 -6.31
CA HIS A 18 0.19 -6.72 -5.49
C HIS A 18 0.96 -6.00 -4.38
N VAL A 19 0.60 -4.74 -4.15
CA VAL A 19 1.18 -3.91 -3.10
C VAL A 19 0.17 -3.76 -1.97
N GLN A 20 0.45 -4.36 -0.82
CA GLN A 20 -0.36 -4.23 0.38
C GLN A 20 0.18 -3.09 1.24
N VAL A 21 -0.68 -2.12 1.53
CA VAL A 21 -0.30 -0.90 2.25
C VAL A 21 -1.03 -0.86 3.58
N ARG A 22 -0.30 -0.53 4.65
CA ARG A 22 -0.89 -0.24 5.95
C ARG A 22 -0.55 1.18 6.40
N GLN A 23 -1.61 1.91 6.72
CA GLN A 23 -1.53 3.19 7.41
C GLN A 23 -1.81 2.98 8.90
N ALA A 24 -0.89 3.40 9.74
CA ALA A 24 -1.09 3.48 11.18
C ALA A 24 -1.45 4.91 11.57
N THR A 25 -2.56 5.05 12.31
CA THR A 25 -2.88 6.28 13.04
C THR A 25 -2.56 6.05 14.51
N LYS A 26 -1.58 6.75 15.04
CA LYS A 26 -1.09 6.60 16.42
C LYS A 26 -1.44 7.83 17.25
N ILE A 27 -1.84 7.61 18.49
CA ILE A 27 -2.00 8.65 19.51
C ILE A 27 -0.83 8.53 20.47
N MET A 28 -0.02 9.58 20.56
CA MET A 28 1.19 9.65 21.37
C MET A 28 0.97 10.58 22.55
N GLU A 29 1.48 10.24 23.73
CA GLU A 29 1.55 11.10 24.91
C GLU A 29 3.01 11.17 25.37
N ASP A 30 3.61 12.36 25.29
CA ASP A 30 5.00 12.61 25.70
C ASP A 30 6.00 11.62 25.08
N GLY A 31 5.83 11.37 23.77
CA GLY A 31 6.66 10.45 22.99
C GLY A 31 6.31 8.96 23.15
N LYS A 32 5.36 8.59 24.02
CA LYS A 32 4.91 7.22 24.20
C LYS A 32 3.64 6.94 23.41
N GLU A 33 3.61 5.85 22.64
CA GLU A 33 2.40 5.39 21.95
C GLU A 33 1.37 4.90 22.98
N ILE A 34 0.19 5.52 23.02
CA ILE A 34 -0.93 5.17 23.91
C ILE A 34 -1.94 4.28 23.21
N SER A 35 -2.26 4.60 21.95
CA SER A 35 -3.14 3.78 21.13
C SER A 35 -2.80 3.92 19.66
N LYS A 36 -3.28 2.97 18.86
CA LYS A 36 -3.21 3.03 17.40
C LYS A 36 -4.35 2.30 16.75
N THR A 37 -4.72 2.77 15.57
CA THR A 37 -5.62 2.09 14.63
C THR A 37 -4.93 1.89 13.29
N TYR A 38 -5.40 0.93 12.52
CA TYR A 38 -4.85 0.60 11.22
C TYR A 38 -5.92 0.71 10.13
N HIS A 39 -5.55 1.30 9.00
CA HIS A 39 -6.26 1.16 7.74
C HIS A 39 -5.37 0.38 6.77
N ARG A 40 -5.94 -0.58 6.06
CA ARG A 40 -5.23 -1.40 5.08
C ARG A 40 -5.96 -1.35 3.76
N HIS A 41 -5.20 -1.26 2.68
CA HIS A 41 -5.68 -1.39 1.31
C HIS A 41 -4.64 -2.11 0.47
N VAL A 42 -5.09 -2.60 -0.68
CA VAL A 42 -4.24 -3.31 -1.64
C VAL A 42 -4.35 -2.58 -2.96
N LEU A 43 -3.21 -2.45 -3.64
CA LEU A 43 -3.13 -1.97 -5.01
C LEU A 43 -2.73 -3.15 -5.91
N SER A 44 -3.47 -3.33 -6.98
CA SER A 44 -3.24 -4.35 -8.00
C SER A 44 -2.28 -3.81 -9.07
N PRO A 45 -1.52 -4.68 -9.76
CA PRO A 45 -0.65 -4.26 -10.85
C PRO A 45 -1.36 -3.36 -11.88
N GLY A 46 -0.87 -2.13 -12.04
CA GLY A 46 -1.42 -1.16 -12.99
C GLY A 46 -2.53 -0.25 -12.45
N ASP A 47 -2.92 -0.39 -11.18
CA ASP A 47 -3.87 0.53 -10.54
C ASP A 47 -3.36 1.98 -10.54
N PRO A 48 -4.26 2.98 -10.57
CA PRO A 48 -3.88 4.39 -10.43
C PRO A 48 -3.18 4.66 -9.10
N LEU A 49 -2.15 5.50 -9.13
CA LEU A 49 -1.30 5.81 -7.98
C LEU A 49 -1.54 7.22 -7.42
N GLU A 50 -2.45 7.98 -8.03
CA GLU A 50 -2.85 9.31 -7.58
C GLU A 50 -3.39 9.26 -6.15
N GLY A 51 -2.88 10.13 -5.28
CA GLY A 51 -3.28 10.20 -3.88
C GLY A 51 -2.64 9.14 -2.95
N GLN A 52 -1.83 8.23 -3.49
CA GLN A 52 -1.01 7.33 -2.67
C GLN A 52 0.22 8.06 -2.10
N ASP A 53 0.69 7.61 -0.94
CA ASP A 53 1.96 8.08 -0.34
C ASP A 53 3.13 7.88 -1.31
N GLU A 54 4.09 8.82 -1.33
CA GLU A 54 5.22 8.80 -2.27
C GLU A 54 6.03 7.49 -2.20
N LYS A 55 6.17 6.88 -1.01
CA LYS A 55 6.87 5.60 -0.85
C LYS A 55 6.09 4.46 -1.50
N VAL A 56 4.77 4.46 -1.37
CA VAL A 56 3.88 3.49 -2.01
C VAL A 56 4.02 3.62 -3.52
N GLN A 57 3.97 4.85 -4.05
CA GLN A 57 4.12 5.09 -5.49
C GLN A 57 5.48 4.60 -6.01
N ALA A 58 6.56 4.89 -5.29
CA ALA A 58 7.91 4.50 -5.69
C ALA A 58 8.06 2.97 -5.75
N ILE A 59 7.56 2.26 -4.74
CA ILE A 59 7.60 0.80 -4.68
C ILE A 59 6.72 0.19 -5.78
N ALA A 60 5.48 0.67 -5.95
CA ALA A 60 4.59 0.18 -6.98
C ALA A 60 5.20 0.33 -8.38
N LYS A 61 5.78 1.50 -8.71
CA LYS A 61 6.46 1.73 -9.99
C LYS A 61 7.70 0.86 -10.20
N ALA A 62 8.40 0.50 -9.12
CA ALA A 62 9.57 -0.39 -9.21
C ALA A 62 9.18 -1.86 -9.44
N VAL A 63 8.03 -2.29 -8.90
CA VAL A 63 7.56 -3.68 -8.97
C VAL A 63 6.71 -3.94 -10.21
N TRP A 64 5.89 -2.97 -10.63
CA TRP A 64 4.96 -3.13 -11.76
C TRP A 64 5.66 -2.87 -13.10
N THR A 65 6.46 -3.84 -13.52
CA THR A 65 6.98 -3.86 -14.89
C THR A 65 5.83 -4.10 -15.89
N LYS A 66 6.10 -3.88 -17.18
CA LYS A 66 5.10 -4.13 -18.24
C LYS A 66 4.65 -5.59 -18.25
N GLU A 67 5.57 -6.50 -17.97
CA GLU A 67 5.34 -7.94 -17.95
C GLU A 67 4.40 -8.31 -16.79
N VAL A 68 4.66 -7.79 -15.57
CA VAL A 68 3.81 -8.02 -14.39
C VAL A 68 2.39 -7.51 -14.61
N ILE A 69 2.25 -6.31 -15.19
CA ILE A 69 0.93 -5.74 -15.50
C ILE A 69 0.21 -6.58 -16.57
N SER A 70 0.93 -7.02 -17.61
CA SER A 70 0.35 -7.87 -18.66
C SER A 70 -0.14 -9.19 -18.10
N GLU A 71 0.69 -9.89 -17.33
CA GLU A 71 0.35 -11.18 -16.71
C GLU A 71 -0.86 -11.04 -15.77
N TYR A 72 -0.91 -9.97 -14.97
CA TYR A 72 -2.06 -9.70 -14.12
C TYR A 72 -3.36 -9.53 -14.93
N ASN A 73 -3.32 -8.73 -16.00
CA ASN A 73 -4.50 -8.49 -16.84
C ASN A 73 -4.98 -9.76 -17.57
N ASP A 74 -4.05 -10.60 -18.03
CA ASP A 74 -4.38 -11.88 -18.65
C ASP A 74 -5.09 -12.81 -17.65
N ILE A 75 -4.58 -12.88 -16.41
CA ILE A 75 -5.21 -13.64 -15.32
C ILE A 75 -6.60 -13.10 -14.98
N GLN A 76 -6.82 -11.78 -14.93
CA GLN A 76 -8.15 -11.20 -14.66
C GLN A 76 -9.14 -11.57 -15.77
N LYS A 77 -8.70 -11.46 -17.03
CA LYS A 77 -9.52 -11.81 -18.20
C LYS A 77 -9.90 -13.29 -18.21
N GLU A 78 -8.99 -14.19 -17.84
CA GLU A 78 -9.28 -15.63 -17.66
C GLU A 78 -10.30 -15.89 -16.55
N ARG A 79 -10.27 -15.08 -15.49
CA ARG A 79 -11.25 -15.11 -14.38
C ARG A 79 -12.59 -14.47 -14.74
N GLY A 80 -12.71 -13.85 -15.91
CA GLY A 80 -13.92 -13.20 -16.38
C GLY A 80 -14.26 -11.88 -15.68
N ILE A 81 -13.26 -11.21 -15.12
CA ILE A 81 -13.34 -9.90 -14.46
C ILE A 81 -12.38 -8.89 -15.07
#